data_AF-A0A9N9TG51-F1
#
_entry.id   AF-A0A9N9TG51-F1
#
_cell.length_a   1.000
_cell.length_b   1.000
_cell.length_c   1.000
_cell.angle_alpha   90.00
_cell.angle_beta   90.00
_cell.angle_gamma   90.00
#
_symmetry.space_group_name_H-M   'P 1'
#
loop_
_entity.id
_entity.type
_entity.pdbx_description
1 polymer ?
#
loop_
_entity_poly.entity_id
_entity_poly.type
_entity_poly.pdbx_seq_one_letter_code
_entity_poly.pdbx_strand_id
1 'polypeptide(L)'
;MTNGAWYVYAKEFKPILFQLEHRYYGQSHPTGDLSLKNLAYLTSQQALADLAFFIESMNKQYELAPDVKWIAFGGSYPGNLAAWLRQKYPHLVHGAVSSSSPLMAKVDYTGYFGVVQDALRSISEECVAAVGNATAQIEKLMLSKDGKRTVDKKFKLCDKIEESSALDVSNFYSNLATMFGSVVQFNHDNTGFNEEYNLTTEQFCGIMTNKTLGAEIDRLAAINDIMMNIYGETCNEYTYESYVGPMKNVSWEAETSRQWTYQSCTEFGFFQTSDYNIFGNNFRIDLYVNVCKDLFGKQYTEKFMNDAIDRTNTIYGGLDIKVSNVVFVHGSLDPWHKLGITQTRDKDAPAILIKGAAHCANVYNSMRIDSPELRAARVEIRDYIAVWLNL
;
A
#
# COMPACT_ATOMS: atom_id res chain seq x y z
N MET A 1 -11.84 -18.51 3.81
CA MET A 1 -11.19 -18.19 2.51
C MET A 1 -10.93 -19.47 1.74
N THR A 2 -11.28 -19.52 0.45
CA THR A 2 -11.09 -20.67 -0.46
C THR A 2 -10.28 -20.32 -1.70
N ASN A 3 -9.61 -19.17 -1.70
CA ASN A 3 -9.03 -18.51 -2.87
C ASN A 3 -7.63 -17.94 -2.54
N GLY A 4 -6.80 -17.73 -3.57
CA GLY A 4 -5.43 -17.19 -3.50
C GLY A 4 -4.35 -18.23 -3.81
N ALA A 5 -3.13 -17.79 -4.10
CA ALA A 5 -2.00 -18.67 -4.42
C ALA A 5 -1.65 -19.62 -3.27
N TRP A 6 -1.70 -19.14 -2.02
CA TRP A 6 -1.50 -19.96 -0.82
C TRP A 6 -2.50 -21.13 -0.71
N TYR A 7 -3.77 -20.92 -1.12
CA TYR A 7 -4.77 -21.99 -1.19
C TYR A 7 -4.47 -22.99 -2.32
N VAL A 8 -3.89 -22.54 -3.44
CA VAL A 8 -3.43 -23.43 -4.52
C VAL A 8 -2.29 -24.33 -4.02
N TYR A 9 -1.29 -23.76 -3.34
CA TYR A 9 -0.20 -24.53 -2.72
C TYR A 9 -0.71 -25.52 -1.68
N ALA A 10 -1.76 -25.15 -0.94
CA ALA A 10 -2.36 -26.03 0.05
C ALA A 10 -3.00 -27.30 -0.53
N LYS A 11 -3.48 -27.27 -1.79
CA LYS A 11 -3.99 -28.48 -2.46
C LYS A 11 -2.91 -29.52 -2.68
N GLU A 12 -1.66 -29.08 -2.83
CA GLU A 12 -0.49 -29.93 -3.03
C GLU A 12 0.10 -30.38 -1.69
N PHE A 13 0.47 -29.43 -0.83
CA PHE A 13 1.17 -29.71 0.43
C PHE A 13 0.25 -30.22 1.55
N LYS A 14 -1.07 -30.13 1.37
CA LYS A 14 -2.11 -30.54 2.32
C LYS A 14 -1.90 -30.03 3.76
N PRO A 15 -1.59 -28.72 3.97
CA PRO A 15 -1.43 -28.16 5.31
C PRO A 15 -2.79 -27.94 5.98
N ILE A 16 -2.75 -27.62 7.28
CA ILE A 16 -3.85 -26.91 7.93
C ILE A 16 -3.69 -25.43 7.61
N LEU A 17 -4.78 -24.77 7.25
CA LEU A 17 -4.80 -23.36 6.87
C LEU A 17 -5.43 -22.50 7.96
N PHE A 18 -4.69 -21.50 8.41
CA PHE A 18 -5.18 -20.47 9.32
C PHE A 18 -5.06 -19.10 8.67
N GLN A 19 -6.08 -18.27 8.88
CA GLN A 19 -6.04 -16.84 8.61
C GLN A 19 -6.32 -16.15 9.93
N LEU A 20 -5.37 -15.33 10.37
CA LEU A 20 -5.51 -14.57 11.60
C LEU A 20 -5.75 -13.10 11.27
N GLU A 21 -6.77 -12.54 11.90
CA GLU A 21 -7.06 -11.12 11.82
C GLU A 21 -6.11 -10.33 12.74
N HIS A 22 -5.62 -9.20 12.26
CA HIS A 22 -4.70 -8.37 13.01
C HIS A 22 -5.44 -7.63 14.14
N ARG A 23 -4.80 -7.49 15.31
CA ARG A 23 -5.35 -6.66 16.40
C ARG A 23 -5.76 -5.27 15.91
N TYR A 24 -6.87 -4.73 16.41
CA TYR A 24 -7.47 -3.46 16.01
C TYR A 24 -8.10 -3.39 14.61
N TYR A 25 -8.10 -4.48 13.85
CA TYR A 25 -8.73 -4.55 12.54
C TYR A 25 -9.92 -5.52 12.53
N GLY A 26 -10.90 -5.19 11.68
CA GLY A 26 -12.14 -5.92 11.46
C GLY A 26 -12.92 -6.22 12.74
N GLN A 27 -12.84 -7.42 13.31
CA GLN A 27 -13.56 -7.78 14.54
C GLN A 27 -12.65 -7.99 15.76
N SER A 28 -11.34 -7.82 15.59
CA SER A 28 -10.34 -8.05 16.63
C SER A 28 -10.13 -6.80 17.49
N HIS A 29 -11.04 -6.58 18.45
CA HIS A 29 -11.12 -5.37 19.27
C HIS A 29 -10.60 -5.58 20.72
N PRO A 30 -9.30 -5.36 20.99
CA PRO A 30 -8.71 -5.64 22.31
C PRO A 30 -9.06 -4.60 23.40
N THR A 31 -9.70 -3.49 23.04
CA THR A 31 -10.01 -2.36 23.93
C THR A 31 -11.44 -1.88 23.76
N GLY A 32 -11.91 -1.00 24.64
CA GLY A 32 -13.28 -0.46 24.58
C GLY A 32 -13.53 0.48 23.39
N ASP A 33 -12.49 1.16 22.90
CA ASP A 33 -12.55 2.09 21.77
C ASP A 33 -11.15 2.26 21.10
N LEU A 34 -11.07 3.12 20.08
CA LEU A 34 -9.89 3.55 19.34
C LEU A 34 -9.32 4.90 19.84
N SER A 35 -9.55 5.24 21.11
CA SER A 35 -8.93 6.42 21.72
C SER A 35 -7.41 6.29 21.73
N LEU A 36 -6.70 7.43 21.78
CA LEU A 36 -5.23 7.43 21.72
C LEU A 36 -4.58 6.55 22.80
N LYS A 37 -5.14 6.54 24.02
CA LYS A 37 -4.66 5.70 25.12
C LYS A 37 -4.74 4.22 24.77
N ASN A 38 -5.79 3.82 24.07
CA ASN A 38 -6.01 2.43 23.67
C ASN A 38 -5.15 2.06 22.45
N LEU A 39 -5.01 2.96 21.47
CA LEU A 39 -4.10 2.76 20.33
C LEU A 39 -2.63 2.52 20.73
N ALA A 40 -2.23 2.85 21.96
CA ALA A 40 -0.89 2.52 22.48
C ALA A 40 -0.53 1.01 22.38
N TYR A 41 -1.51 0.10 22.31
CA TYR A 41 -1.27 -1.34 22.11
C TYR A 41 -1.33 -1.79 20.65
N LEU A 42 -1.63 -0.89 19.71
CA LEU A 42 -1.55 -1.14 18.27
C LEU A 42 -0.10 -0.93 17.82
N THR A 43 0.69 -2.00 17.92
CA THR A 43 2.09 -1.99 17.44
C THR A 43 2.42 -3.29 16.72
N SER A 44 3.38 -3.21 15.81
CA SER A 44 3.91 -4.36 15.08
C SER A 44 4.48 -5.44 16.02
N GLN A 45 5.19 -5.07 17.08
CA GLN A 45 5.77 -6.06 18.01
C GLN A 45 4.66 -6.84 18.73
N GLN A 46 3.60 -6.15 19.10
CA GLN A 46 2.46 -6.74 19.76
C GLN A 46 1.64 -7.64 18.81
N ALA A 47 1.47 -7.25 17.55
CA ALA A 47 0.85 -8.11 16.54
C ALA A 47 1.67 -9.38 16.26
N LEU A 48 3.00 -9.28 16.26
CA LEU A 48 3.89 -10.45 16.16
C LEU A 48 3.77 -11.37 17.39
N ALA A 49 3.58 -10.81 18.59
CA ALA A 49 3.34 -11.59 19.80
C ALA A 49 1.99 -12.32 19.74
N ASP A 50 0.94 -11.71 19.18
CA ASP A 50 -0.34 -12.40 18.95
C ASP A 50 -0.19 -13.59 18.00
N LEU A 51 0.56 -13.41 16.91
CA LEU A 51 0.84 -14.47 15.95
C LEU A 51 1.60 -15.64 16.61
N ALA A 52 2.61 -15.34 17.43
CA ALA A 52 3.36 -16.35 18.18
C ALA A 52 2.46 -17.12 19.17
N PHE A 53 1.66 -16.39 19.96
CA PHE A 53 0.73 -16.99 20.92
C PHE A 53 -0.35 -17.85 20.23
N PHE A 54 -0.83 -17.39 19.08
CA PHE A 54 -1.79 -18.13 18.26
C PHE A 54 -1.21 -19.47 17.80
N ILE A 55 0.03 -19.49 17.27
CA ILE A 55 0.71 -20.71 16.84
C ILE A 55 0.81 -21.72 17.99
N GLU A 56 1.28 -21.28 19.16
CA GLU A 56 1.38 -22.16 20.33
C GLU A 56 0.00 -22.71 20.77
N SER A 57 -1.03 -21.86 20.70
CA SER A 57 -2.40 -22.23 21.06
C SER A 57 -2.98 -23.24 20.09
N MET A 58 -2.79 -23.06 18.78
CA MET A 58 -3.26 -24.00 17.76
C MET A 58 -2.49 -25.32 17.81
N ASN A 59 -1.18 -25.29 18.07
CA ASN A 59 -0.39 -26.51 18.27
C ASN A 59 -0.98 -27.36 19.41
N LYS A 60 -1.36 -26.74 20.53
CA LYS A 60 -2.00 -27.43 21.66
C LYS A 60 -3.42 -27.88 21.33
N GLN A 61 -4.24 -27.02 20.75
CA GLN A 61 -5.65 -27.28 20.48
C GLN A 61 -5.86 -28.41 19.46
N TYR A 62 -5.00 -28.47 18.43
CA TYR A 62 -5.07 -29.50 17.38
C TYR A 62 -4.12 -30.67 17.61
N GLU A 63 -3.45 -30.73 18.77
CA GLU A 63 -2.48 -31.78 19.12
C GLU A 63 -1.44 -32.01 18.01
N LEU A 64 -0.93 -30.91 17.45
CA LEU A 64 0.01 -30.97 16.33
C LEU A 64 1.35 -31.59 16.77
N ALA A 65 1.96 -32.34 15.87
CA ALA A 65 3.23 -33.00 16.14
C ALA A 65 4.31 -31.98 16.56
N PRO A 66 5.23 -32.33 17.48
CA PRO A 66 6.27 -31.41 17.95
C PRO A 66 7.18 -30.84 16.84
N ASP A 67 7.29 -31.54 15.70
CA ASP A 67 8.08 -31.16 14.53
C ASP A 67 7.25 -30.52 13.41
N VAL A 68 6.00 -30.12 13.68
CA VAL A 68 5.15 -29.42 12.71
C VAL A 68 5.82 -28.13 12.21
N LYS A 69 5.85 -27.95 10.89
CA LYS A 69 6.45 -26.78 10.25
C LYS A 69 5.37 -25.75 9.90
N TRP A 70 5.46 -24.56 10.50
CA TRP A 70 4.60 -23.42 10.14
C TRP A 70 5.25 -22.57 9.05
N ILE A 71 4.48 -22.21 8.03
CA ILE A 71 4.89 -21.26 6.98
C ILE A 71 4.00 -20.02 7.06
N ALA A 72 4.60 -18.85 7.26
CA ALA A 72 3.88 -17.58 7.31
C ALA A 72 3.71 -17.00 5.90
N PHE A 73 2.56 -16.42 5.61
CA PHE A 73 2.28 -15.74 4.35
C PHE A 73 1.75 -14.33 4.61
N GLY A 74 2.15 -13.38 3.78
CA GLY A 74 1.57 -12.04 3.81
C GLY A 74 1.87 -11.24 2.55
N GLY A 75 0.94 -10.34 2.22
CA GLY A 75 1.10 -9.31 1.19
C GLY A 75 1.13 -7.93 1.85
N SER A 76 1.92 -6.98 1.33
CA SER A 76 2.01 -5.61 1.87
C SER A 76 2.54 -5.58 3.32
N TYR A 77 1.94 -4.79 4.23
CA TYR A 77 2.27 -4.82 5.66
C TYR A 77 2.17 -6.23 6.29
N PRO A 78 1.15 -7.07 6.01
CA PRO A 78 1.20 -8.48 6.38
C PRO A 78 2.43 -9.25 5.86
N GLY A 79 2.98 -8.86 4.71
CA GLY A 79 4.25 -9.39 4.21
C GLY A 79 5.42 -9.03 5.12
N ASN A 80 5.49 -7.77 5.59
CA ASN A 80 6.43 -7.36 6.64
C ASN A 80 6.29 -8.25 7.88
N LEU A 81 5.05 -8.45 8.36
CA LEU A 81 4.78 -9.30 9.52
C LEU A 81 5.21 -10.76 9.29
N ALA A 82 5.01 -11.32 8.10
CA ALA A 82 5.45 -12.68 7.79
C ALA A 82 6.99 -12.82 7.90
N ALA A 83 7.73 -11.87 7.31
CA ALA A 83 9.19 -11.84 7.41
C ALA A 83 9.67 -11.60 8.85
N TRP A 84 9.07 -10.64 9.56
CA TRP A 84 9.43 -10.32 10.95
C TRP A 84 9.05 -11.42 11.94
N LEU A 85 7.96 -12.16 11.69
CA LEU A 85 7.57 -13.31 12.50
C LEU A 85 8.62 -14.42 12.37
N ARG A 86 9.06 -14.72 11.14
CA ARG A 86 10.18 -15.65 10.92
C ARG A 86 11.47 -15.14 11.56
N GLN A 87 11.75 -13.84 11.51
CA GLN A 87 12.93 -13.23 12.13
C GLN A 87 12.92 -13.35 13.65
N LYS A 88 11.81 -13.02 14.31
CA LYS A 88 11.72 -12.89 15.77
C LYS A 88 11.36 -14.19 16.47
N TYR A 89 10.62 -15.06 15.78
CA TYR A 89 10.17 -16.35 16.30
C TYR A 89 10.57 -17.52 15.37
N PRO A 90 11.88 -17.67 15.05
CA PRO A 90 12.34 -18.75 14.16
C PRO A 90 12.17 -20.15 14.76
N HIS A 91 11.90 -20.25 16.06
CA HIS A 91 11.57 -21.47 16.77
C HIS A 91 10.09 -21.88 16.62
N LEU A 92 9.21 -20.98 16.16
CA LEU A 92 7.79 -21.24 15.91
C LEU A 92 7.47 -21.33 14.42
N VAL A 93 8.06 -20.46 13.60
CA VAL A 93 7.78 -20.36 12.16
C VAL A 93 8.98 -20.85 11.37
N HIS A 94 8.80 -21.89 10.55
CA HIS A 94 9.86 -22.56 9.80
C HIS A 94 10.29 -21.78 8.54
N GLY A 95 9.37 -21.05 7.91
CA GLY A 95 9.66 -20.20 6.75
C GLY A 95 8.55 -19.17 6.48
N ALA A 96 8.79 -18.23 5.57
CA ALA A 96 7.82 -17.19 5.22
C ALA A 96 7.85 -16.78 3.75
N VAL A 97 6.69 -16.38 3.24
CA VAL A 97 6.52 -15.72 1.94
C VAL A 97 6.13 -14.27 2.18
N SER A 98 7.08 -13.37 1.93
CA SER A 98 6.94 -11.92 2.14
C SER A 98 6.68 -11.23 0.81
N SER A 99 5.41 -11.01 0.48
CA SER A 99 4.99 -10.46 -0.81
C SER A 99 4.73 -8.96 -0.72
N SER A 100 5.31 -8.21 -1.66
CA SER A 100 5.22 -6.75 -1.79
C SER A 100 5.39 -5.99 -0.46
N SER A 101 6.33 -6.46 0.36
CA SER A 101 6.55 -6.03 1.74
C SER A 101 7.48 -4.80 1.79
N PRO A 102 6.99 -3.59 2.14
CA PRO A 102 7.84 -2.43 2.35
C PRO A 102 8.56 -2.54 3.70
N LEU A 103 9.66 -3.29 3.75
CA LEU A 103 10.41 -3.57 4.98
C LEU A 103 11.08 -2.33 5.58
N MET A 104 11.53 -1.40 4.73
CA MET A 104 12.18 -0.17 5.17
C MET A 104 11.13 0.89 5.47
N ALA A 105 10.87 1.12 6.75
CA ALA A 105 10.03 2.22 7.22
C ALA A 105 10.65 3.57 6.82
N LYS A 106 9.83 4.51 6.35
CA LYS A 106 10.29 5.82 5.89
C LYS A 106 9.20 6.86 6.08
N VAL A 107 9.47 7.95 6.80
CA VAL A 107 8.49 9.04 7.04
C VAL A 107 7.99 9.58 5.70
N ASP A 108 8.90 10.21 4.96
CA ASP A 108 8.62 10.91 3.71
C ASP A 108 9.01 10.04 2.51
N TYR A 109 8.01 9.47 1.82
CA TYR A 109 8.22 8.51 0.74
C TYR A 109 7.82 9.04 -0.64
N THR A 110 8.68 9.91 -1.16
CA THR A 110 8.60 10.42 -2.55
C THR A 110 8.80 9.34 -3.61
N GLY A 111 9.41 8.21 -3.24
CA GLY A 111 9.72 7.10 -4.15
C GLY A 111 8.47 6.42 -4.71
N TYR A 112 7.34 6.49 -4.00
CA TYR A 112 6.05 5.94 -4.44
C TYR A 112 5.68 6.50 -5.81
N PHE A 113 5.54 7.82 -5.90
CA PHE A 113 5.15 8.50 -7.13
C PHE A 113 6.27 8.52 -8.18
N GLY A 114 7.53 8.36 -7.77
CA GLY A 114 8.62 8.09 -8.71
C GLY A 114 8.40 6.78 -9.48
N VAL A 115 8.00 5.70 -8.80
CA VAL A 115 7.68 4.43 -9.46
C VAL A 115 6.41 4.53 -10.30
N VAL A 116 5.38 5.25 -9.83
CA VAL A 116 4.17 5.49 -10.63
C VAL A 116 4.53 6.16 -11.96
N GLN A 117 5.39 7.19 -11.94
CA GLN A 117 5.89 7.82 -13.15
C GLN A 117 6.66 6.84 -14.04
N ASP A 118 7.52 5.99 -13.47
CA ASP A 118 8.28 4.98 -14.22
C ASP A 118 7.36 3.92 -14.85
N ALA A 119 6.28 3.54 -14.17
CA ALA A 119 5.25 2.63 -14.70
C ALA A 119 4.52 3.25 -15.90
N LEU A 120 4.08 4.51 -15.80
CA LEU A 120 3.47 5.22 -16.93
C LEU A 120 4.46 5.35 -18.10
N ARG A 121 5.74 5.60 -17.81
CA ARG A 121 6.81 5.67 -18.82
C ARG A 121 6.97 4.34 -19.58
N SER A 122 6.81 3.21 -18.90
CA SER A 122 6.89 1.89 -19.52
C SER A 122 5.79 1.66 -20.57
N ILE A 123 4.69 2.43 -20.50
CA ILE A 123 3.62 2.43 -21.51
C ILE A 123 3.88 3.50 -22.58
N SER A 124 4.14 4.75 -22.18
CA SER A 124 4.35 5.85 -23.13
C SER A 124 5.01 7.07 -22.48
N GLU A 125 6.09 7.57 -23.09
CA GLU A 125 6.68 8.88 -22.75
C GLU A 125 5.71 10.04 -23.01
N GLU A 126 4.86 9.93 -24.04
CA GLU A 126 3.83 10.95 -24.32
C GLU A 126 2.78 11.00 -23.21
N CYS A 127 2.46 9.85 -22.60
CA CYS A 127 1.57 9.80 -21.43
C CYS A 127 2.18 10.54 -20.24
N VAL A 128 3.45 10.27 -19.91
CA VAL A 128 4.18 10.96 -18.83
C VAL A 128 4.21 12.48 -19.06
N ALA A 129 4.53 12.90 -20.29
CA ALA A 129 4.52 14.32 -20.66
C ALA A 129 3.13 14.95 -20.54
N ALA A 130 2.08 14.24 -20.98
CA ALA A 130 0.70 14.73 -20.88
C ALA A 130 0.26 14.90 -19.42
N VAL A 131 0.63 13.98 -18.53
CA VAL A 131 0.34 14.10 -17.09
C VAL A 131 1.07 15.30 -16.48
N GLY A 132 2.37 15.43 -16.73
CA GLY A 132 3.14 16.59 -16.25
C GLY A 132 2.58 17.92 -16.75
N ASN A 133 2.17 17.99 -18.02
CA ASN A 133 1.53 19.17 -18.60
C ASN A 133 0.17 19.46 -17.98
N ALA A 134 -0.65 18.45 -17.71
CA ALA A 134 -1.93 18.62 -17.01
C ALA A 134 -1.72 19.18 -15.60
N THR A 135 -0.78 18.64 -14.83
CA THR A 135 -0.41 19.17 -13.51
C THR A 135 0.00 20.64 -13.58
N ALA A 136 0.88 21.00 -14.52
CA ALA A 136 1.32 22.38 -14.71
C ALA A 136 0.18 23.32 -15.14
N GLN A 137 -0.79 22.84 -15.93
CA GLN A 137 -1.99 23.59 -16.29
C GLN A 137 -2.87 23.86 -15.08
N ILE A 138 -3.06 22.87 -14.19
CA ILE A 138 -3.79 23.06 -12.93
C ILE A 138 -3.10 24.10 -12.06
N GLU A 139 -1.79 23.97 -11.82
CA GLU A 139 -1.00 24.94 -11.06
C GLU A 139 -1.14 26.37 -11.59
N LYS A 140 -1.08 26.54 -12.91
CA LYS A 140 -1.29 27.85 -13.54
C LYS A 140 -2.70 28.40 -13.31
N LEU A 141 -3.73 27.56 -13.39
CA LEU A 141 -5.12 27.98 -13.16
C LEU A 141 -5.34 28.37 -11.69
N MET A 142 -4.70 27.68 -10.76
CA MET A 142 -4.78 27.96 -9.31
C MET A 142 -4.29 29.37 -8.90
N LEU A 143 -3.57 30.08 -9.79
CA LEU A 143 -3.07 31.44 -9.56
C LEU A 143 -4.12 32.55 -9.66
N SER A 144 -5.30 32.27 -10.20
CA SER A 144 -6.36 33.27 -10.42
C SER A 144 -7.73 32.77 -9.98
N LYS A 145 -8.65 33.68 -9.62
CA LYS A 145 -10.02 33.31 -9.23
C LYS A 145 -10.76 32.56 -10.34
N ASP A 146 -10.74 33.08 -11.57
CA ASP A 146 -11.42 32.43 -12.70
C ASP A 146 -10.78 31.08 -13.07
N GLY A 147 -9.46 30.95 -12.90
CA GLY A 147 -8.77 29.67 -13.08
C GLY A 147 -9.16 28.65 -12.01
N LYS A 148 -9.27 29.05 -10.74
CA LYS A 148 -9.80 28.20 -9.67
C LYS A 148 -11.21 27.70 -9.94
N ARG A 149 -12.12 28.57 -10.40
CA ARG A 149 -13.48 28.15 -10.84
C ARG A 149 -13.45 27.16 -11.99
N THR A 150 -12.45 27.27 -12.87
CA THR A 150 -12.24 26.31 -13.95
C THR A 150 -11.84 24.95 -13.39
N VAL A 151 -10.96 24.90 -12.39
CA VAL A 151 -10.59 23.67 -11.67
C VAL A 151 -11.79 23.07 -10.96
N ASP A 152 -12.55 23.87 -10.20
CA ASP A 152 -13.79 23.44 -9.52
C ASP A 152 -14.73 22.69 -10.47
N LYS A 153 -14.97 23.27 -11.65
CA LYS A 153 -15.87 22.70 -12.65
C LYS A 153 -15.30 21.45 -13.32
N LYS A 154 -14.01 21.45 -13.68
CA LYS A 154 -13.37 20.32 -14.39
C LYS A 154 -13.26 19.08 -13.51
N PHE A 155 -12.93 19.28 -12.24
CA PHE A 155 -12.73 18.19 -11.29
C PHE A 155 -13.95 17.98 -10.38
N LYS A 156 -15.09 18.63 -10.66
CA LYS A 156 -16.35 18.47 -9.91
C LYS A 156 -16.15 18.53 -8.40
N LEU A 157 -15.44 19.55 -7.91
CA LEU A 157 -15.12 19.66 -6.49
C LEU A 157 -16.39 19.93 -5.67
N CYS A 158 -16.50 19.29 -4.49
CA CYS A 158 -17.65 19.51 -3.60
C CYS A 158 -17.67 20.92 -3.00
N ASP A 159 -16.50 21.41 -2.61
CA ASP A 159 -16.27 22.73 -2.03
C ASP A 159 -15.54 23.66 -3.00
N LYS A 160 -15.77 24.97 -2.91
CA LYS A 160 -15.12 25.95 -3.80
C LYS A 160 -13.65 26.13 -3.47
N ILE A 161 -12.76 25.88 -4.44
CA ILE A 161 -11.30 25.96 -4.22
C ILE A 161 -10.77 27.40 -4.07
N GLU A 162 -11.62 28.40 -4.34
CA GLU A 162 -11.35 29.80 -4.03
C GLU A 162 -11.18 30.06 -2.53
N GLU A 163 -11.90 29.31 -1.69
CA GLU A 163 -12.01 29.50 -0.24
C GLU A 163 -11.10 28.54 0.56
N SER A 164 -10.36 27.69 -0.14
CA SER A 164 -9.49 26.66 0.42
C SER A 164 -8.29 27.19 1.20
N SER A 165 -7.99 26.51 2.31
CA SER A 165 -6.73 26.63 3.03
C SER A 165 -5.57 25.99 2.26
N ALA A 166 -4.33 26.22 2.72
CA ALA A 166 -3.16 25.56 2.15
C ALA A 166 -3.20 24.02 2.30
N LEU A 167 -3.80 23.52 3.39
CA LEU A 167 -3.95 22.08 3.60
C LEU A 167 -5.01 21.47 2.67
N ASP A 168 -6.10 22.20 2.40
CA ASP A 168 -7.10 21.76 1.41
C ASP A 168 -6.48 21.66 0.01
N VAL A 169 -5.71 22.69 -0.39
CA VAL A 169 -4.99 22.66 -1.68
C VAL A 169 -4.00 21.50 -1.71
N SER A 170 -3.24 21.28 -0.63
CA SER A 170 -2.30 20.15 -0.55
C SER A 170 -3.00 18.80 -0.66
N ASN A 171 -4.14 18.63 0.02
CA ASN A 171 -4.92 17.40 -0.03
C ASN A 171 -5.56 17.19 -1.42
N PHE A 172 -5.99 18.25 -2.10
CA PHE A 172 -6.42 18.18 -3.50
C PHE A 172 -5.35 17.60 -4.43
N TYR A 173 -4.12 18.12 -4.38
CA TYR A 173 -3.03 17.59 -5.20
C TYR A 173 -2.64 16.16 -4.80
N SER A 174 -2.68 15.83 -3.50
CA SER A 174 -2.48 14.47 -3.00
C SER A 174 -3.54 13.50 -3.58
N ASN A 175 -4.82 13.89 -3.58
CA ASN A 175 -5.91 13.08 -4.12
C ASN A 175 -5.75 12.86 -5.63
N LEU A 176 -5.41 13.92 -6.37
CA LEU A 176 -5.11 13.82 -7.80
C LEU A 176 -3.97 12.84 -8.06
N ALA A 177 -2.86 12.91 -7.33
CA ALA A 177 -1.74 12.00 -7.50
C ALA A 177 -2.11 10.55 -7.11
N THR A 178 -2.84 10.38 -6.00
CA THR A 178 -3.27 9.08 -5.49
C THR A 178 -4.12 8.32 -6.50
N MET A 179 -4.92 9.00 -7.33
CA MET A 179 -5.64 8.38 -8.45
C MET A 179 -4.71 7.58 -9.38
N PHE A 180 -3.55 8.15 -9.76
CA PHE A 180 -2.54 7.46 -10.57
C PHE A 180 -1.88 6.33 -9.79
N GLY A 181 -1.60 6.58 -8.51
CA GLY A 181 -1.06 5.59 -7.59
C GLY A 181 -1.92 4.32 -7.55
N SER A 182 -3.23 4.48 -7.37
CA SER A 182 -4.19 3.38 -7.31
C SER A 182 -4.23 2.60 -8.63
N VAL A 183 -4.30 3.29 -9.77
CA VAL A 183 -4.31 2.63 -11.10
C VAL A 183 -3.06 1.79 -11.33
N VAL A 184 -1.87 2.31 -10.98
CA VAL A 184 -0.61 1.58 -11.15
C VAL A 184 -0.46 0.46 -10.12
N GLN A 185 -0.74 0.73 -8.84
CA GLN A 185 -0.54 -0.22 -7.75
C GLN A 185 -1.38 -1.49 -7.92
N PHE A 186 -2.59 -1.37 -8.47
CA PHE A 186 -3.54 -2.47 -8.63
C PHE A 186 -3.73 -2.89 -10.11
N ASN A 187 -2.82 -2.49 -11.01
CA ASN A 187 -2.91 -2.80 -12.43
C ASN A 187 -2.77 -4.32 -12.68
N HIS A 188 -3.80 -4.96 -13.23
CA HIS A 188 -3.81 -6.40 -13.55
C HIS A 188 -3.31 -7.29 -12.41
N ASP A 189 -3.67 -6.96 -11.17
CA ASP A 189 -3.14 -7.62 -9.96
C ASP A 189 -3.87 -8.92 -9.58
N ASN A 190 -4.91 -9.30 -10.33
CA ASN A 190 -5.77 -10.46 -10.09
C ASN A 190 -6.60 -10.43 -8.78
N THR A 191 -6.82 -9.24 -8.19
CA THR A 191 -7.66 -9.10 -6.98
C THR A 191 -9.10 -9.59 -7.18
N GLY A 192 -9.61 -9.58 -8.42
CA GLY A 192 -11.01 -9.84 -8.72
C GLY A 192 -11.96 -8.72 -8.27
N PHE A 193 -11.43 -7.61 -7.73
CA PHE A 193 -12.22 -6.43 -7.41
C PHE A 193 -12.49 -5.69 -8.73
N ASN A 194 -13.73 -5.74 -9.23
CA ASN A 194 -14.19 -5.00 -10.40
C ASN A 194 -13.32 -5.14 -11.67
N GLU A 195 -13.02 -6.36 -12.10
CA GLU A 195 -12.37 -6.62 -13.41
C GLU A 195 -13.12 -5.99 -14.61
N GLU A 196 -14.42 -5.70 -14.45
CA GLU A 196 -15.24 -5.06 -15.48
C GLU A 196 -15.20 -3.51 -15.45
N TYR A 197 -14.69 -2.89 -14.37
CA TYR A 197 -14.77 -1.43 -14.17
C TYR A 197 -13.47 -0.73 -13.76
N ASN A 198 -12.40 -1.44 -13.40
CA ASN A 198 -11.15 -0.79 -13.03
C ASN A 198 -10.40 -0.25 -14.24
N LEU A 199 -10.04 1.03 -14.21
CA LEU A 199 -9.21 1.67 -15.22
C LEU A 199 -7.79 1.08 -15.17
N THR A 200 -7.33 0.50 -16.29
CA THR A 200 -5.95 -0.01 -16.39
C THR A 200 -4.96 1.11 -16.70
N THR A 201 -3.68 0.86 -16.45
CA THR A 201 -2.60 1.82 -16.77
C THR A 201 -2.54 2.11 -18.29
N GLU A 202 -2.81 1.11 -19.13
CA GLU A 202 -2.86 1.28 -20.59
C GLU A 202 -4.05 2.14 -21.03
N GLN A 203 -5.24 1.91 -20.46
CA GLN A 203 -6.44 2.71 -20.74
C GLN A 203 -6.25 4.15 -20.28
N PHE A 204 -5.68 4.35 -19.08
CA PHE A 204 -5.31 5.65 -18.55
C PHE A 204 -4.42 6.42 -19.55
N CYS A 205 -3.31 5.80 -19.98
CA CYS A 205 -2.41 6.44 -20.93
C CYS A 205 -3.04 6.63 -22.31
N GLY A 206 -3.91 5.73 -22.76
CA GLY A 206 -4.73 5.91 -23.95
C GLY A 206 -5.56 7.20 -23.90
N ILE A 207 -6.21 7.49 -22.76
CA ILE A 207 -6.98 8.72 -22.56
C ILE A 207 -6.07 9.95 -22.55
N MET A 208 -4.97 9.92 -21.79
CA MET A 208 -4.05 11.07 -21.67
C MET A 208 -3.36 11.41 -22.99
N THR A 209 -3.12 10.44 -23.86
CA THR A 209 -2.51 10.65 -25.18
C THR A 209 -3.54 10.99 -26.28
N ASN A 210 -4.84 10.83 -26.01
CA ASN A 210 -5.87 11.08 -26.99
C ASN A 210 -6.14 12.59 -27.19
N LYS A 211 -5.47 13.18 -28.19
CA LYS A 211 -5.57 14.61 -28.54
C LYS A 211 -6.96 15.06 -28.97
N THR A 212 -7.85 14.14 -29.37
CA THR A 212 -9.22 14.48 -29.74
C THR A 212 -10.09 14.89 -28.55
N LEU A 213 -9.68 14.54 -27.32
CA LEU A 213 -10.41 14.86 -26.08
C LEU A 213 -10.09 16.27 -25.52
N GLY A 214 -9.30 17.08 -26.25
CA GLY A 214 -8.96 18.44 -25.83
C GLY A 214 -7.58 18.57 -25.22
N ALA A 215 -7.39 19.58 -24.37
CA ALA A 215 -6.12 19.83 -23.69
C ALA A 215 -5.82 18.74 -22.64
N GLU A 216 -4.58 18.66 -22.16
CA GLU A 216 -4.15 17.64 -21.20
C GLU A 216 -4.97 17.69 -19.90
N ILE A 217 -5.33 18.89 -19.43
CA ILE A 217 -6.24 19.04 -18.27
C ILE A 217 -7.65 18.50 -18.53
N ASP A 218 -8.16 18.59 -19.77
CA ASP A 218 -9.47 18.05 -20.14
C ASP A 218 -9.46 16.52 -20.12
N ARG A 219 -8.35 15.92 -20.59
CA ARG A 219 -8.13 14.47 -20.55
C ARG A 219 -8.03 13.97 -19.12
N LEU A 220 -7.31 14.69 -18.25
CA LEU A 220 -7.23 14.35 -16.84
C LEU A 220 -8.58 14.50 -16.13
N ALA A 221 -9.36 15.53 -16.45
CA ALA A 221 -10.72 15.69 -15.95
C ALA A 221 -11.65 14.55 -16.42
N ALA A 222 -11.50 14.05 -17.65
CA ALA A 222 -12.25 12.89 -18.12
C ALA A 222 -11.89 11.61 -17.33
N ILE A 223 -10.63 11.45 -16.92
CA ILE A 223 -10.22 10.32 -16.07
C ILE A 223 -10.80 10.47 -14.65
N ASN A 224 -10.76 11.68 -14.10
CA ASN A 224 -11.42 11.99 -12.84
C ASN A 224 -12.91 11.58 -12.86
N ASP A 225 -13.62 11.89 -13.94
CA ASP A 225 -15.02 11.49 -14.13
C ASP A 225 -15.22 9.97 -14.16
N ILE A 226 -14.31 9.23 -14.81
CA ILE A 226 -14.33 7.77 -14.81
C ILE A 226 -14.14 7.23 -13.39
N MET A 227 -13.15 7.75 -12.67
CA MET A 227 -12.83 7.30 -11.31
C MET A 227 -13.98 7.58 -10.33
N MET A 228 -14.58 8.78 -10.40
CA MET A 228 -15.78 9.10 -9.60
C MET A 228 -16.94 8.14 -9.89
N ASN A 229 -17.17 7.78 -11.16
CA ASN A 229 -18.21 6.82 -11.52
C ASN A 229 -17.92 5.41 -10.97
N ILE A 230 -16.66 4.98 -10.95
CA ILE A 230 -16.23 3.69 -10.37
C ILE A 230 -16.52 3.66 -8.87
N TYR A 231 -16.28 4.76 -8.16
CA TYR A 231 -16.51 4.86 -6.71
C TYR A 231 -17.95 5.29 -6.32
N GLY A 232 -18.79 5.63 -7.30
CA GLY A 232 -20.16 6.10 -7.05
C GLY A 232 -20.22 7.52 -6.45
N GLU A 233 -19.21 8.34 -6.70
CA GLU A 233 -19.08 9.70 -6.19
C GLU A 233 -19.75 10.72 -7.10
N THR A 234 -20.33 11.77 -6.52
CA THR A 234 -21.03 12.84 -7.26
C THR A 234 -20.21 14.14 -7.35
N CYS A 235 -19.30 14.34 -6.40
CA CYS A 235 -18.30 15.40 -6.38
C CYS A 235 -17.04 14.90 -5.67
N ASN A 236 -15.90 15.54 -5.91
CA ASN A 236 -14.64 15.21 -5.25
C ASN A 236 -14.52 15.96 -3.92
N GLU A 237 -14.46 15.21 -2.83
CA GLU A 237 -14.11 15.73 -1.50
C GLU A 237 -12.58 15.86 -1.41
N TYR A 238 -12.09 17.09 -1.35
CA TYR A 238 -10.64 17.37 -1.30
C TYR A 238 -10.23 18.18 -0.09
N THR A 239 -11.16 18.63 0.75
CA THR A 239 -10.80 19.44 1.91
C THR A 239 -10.02 18.60 2.90
N TYR A 240 -9.14 19.24 3.66
CA TYR A 240 -8.39 18.61 4.71
C TYR A 240 -9.31 18.05 5.81
N GLU A 241 -10.41 18.74 6.10
CA GLU A 241 -11.38 18.27 7.09
C GLU A 241 -12.19 17.07 6.58
N SER A 242 -12.51 16.96 5.28
CA SER A 242 -13.15 15.73 4.77
C SER A 242 -12.22 14.52 4.87
N TYR A 243 -10.91 14.74 4.76
CA TYR A 243 -9.91 13.70 4.95
C TYR A 243 -9.73 13.31 6.42
N VAL A 244 -9.53 14.29 7.32
CA VAL A 244 -9.20 14.02 8.74
C VAL A 244 -10.44 13.78 9.61
N GLY A 245 -11.57 14.42 9.30
CA GLY A 245 -12.81 14.37 10.06
C GLY A 245 -13.28 12.94 10.38
N PRO A 246 -13.42 12.05 9.39
CA PRO A 246 -13.82 10.66 9.62
C PRO A 246 -12.88 9.92 10.59
N MET A 247 -11.57 10.21 10.53
CA MET A 247 -10.55 9.60 11.38
C MET A 247 -10.55 10.13 12.82
N LYS A 248 -11.28 11.20 13.15
CA LYS A 248 -11.45 11.67 14.54
C LYS A 248 -12.40 10.79 15.34
N ASN A 249 -13.24 9.99 14.68
CA ASN A 249 -14.12 9.04 15.36
C ASN A 249 -13.30 7.92 16.00
N VAL A 250 -13.50 7.71 17.31
CA VAL A 250 -12.79 6.68 18.08
C VAL A 250 -13.65 5.44 18.34
N SER A 251 -14.88 5.37 17.81
CA SER A 251 -15.71 4.18 17.88
C SER A 251 -15.13 3.02 17.06
N TRP A 252 -15.40 1.79 17.45
CA TRP A 252 -15.10 0.60 16.64
C TRP A 252 -15.94 0.52 15.35
N GLU A 253 -17.05 1.23 15.28
CA GLU A 253 -17.85 1.38 14.05
C GLU A 253 -17.21 2.35 13.04
N ALA A 254 -16.08 2.97 13.38
CA ALA A 254 -15.37 3.87 12.48
C ALA A 254 -14.57 3.11 11.42
N GLU A 255 -14.30 3.79 10.31
CA GLU A 255 -13.42 3.32 9.25
C GLU A 255 -12.01 2.98 9.78
N THR A 256 -11.38 1.96 9.21
CA THR A 256 -10.07 1.44 9.65
C THR A 256 -8.89 2.40 9.40
N SER A 257 -9.13 3.51 8.70
CA SER A 257 -8.12 4.52 8.35
C SER A 257 -7.44 5.14 9.58
N ARG A 258 -8.14 5.25 10.72
CA ARG A 258 -7.55 5.80 11.96
C ARG A 258 -6.43 4.90 12.48
N GLN A 259 -6.64 3.59 12.51
CA GLN A 259 -5.69 2.59 12.98
C GLN A 259 -4.42 2.59 12.13
N TRP A 260 -4.60 2.54 10.80
CA TRP A 260 -3.46 2.57 9.88
C TRP A 260 -2.69 3.89 9.99
N THR A 261 -3.39 5.03 10.05
CA THR A 261 -2.76 6.34 10.23
C THR A 261 -1.98 6.40 11.53
N TYR A 262 -2.48 5.79 12.62
CA TYR A 262 -1.73 5.70 13.87
C TYR A 262 -0.41 4.93 13.71
N GLN A 263 -0.43 3.77 13.03
CA GLN A 263 0.78 3.00 12.76
C GLN A 263 1.76 3.75 11.83
N SER A 264 1.26 4.46 10.83
CA SER A 264 2.06 5.37 10.00
C SER A 264 2.73 6.48 10.84
N CYS A 265 1.99 7.10 11.76
CA CYS A 265 2.52 8.15 12.63
C CYS A 265 3.46 7.64 13.75
N THR A 266 3.51 6.32 14.03
CA THR A 266 4.24 5.77 15.19
C THR A 266 5.27 4.68 14.88
N GLU A 267 5.22 4.07 13.70
CA GLU A 267 6.11 2.97 13.35
C GLU A 267 6.62 3.02 11.91
N PHE A 268 5.81 3.45 10.94
CA PHE A 268 6.10 3.14 9.54
C PHE A 268 6.34 4.36 8.64
N GLY A 269 5.63 5.45 8.89
CA GLY A 269 5.53 6.56 7.95
C GLY A 269 4.74 6.12 6.74
N PHE A 270 5.46 5.89 5.64
CA PHE A 270 4.91 5.53 4.33
C PHE A 270 4.01 6.62 3.75
N PHE A 271 4.25 7.87 4.14
CA PHE A 271 3.50 8.99 3.59
C PHE A 271 3.95 9.25 2.15
N GLN A 272 2.99 9.15 1.23
CA GLN A 272 3.21 9.25 -0.20
C GLN A 272 3.22 10.72 -0.59
N THR A 273 4.40 11.27 -0.84
CA THR A 273 4.60 12.70 -1.12
C THR A 273 5.21 12.90 -2.50
N SER A 274 5.23 14.13 -2.98
CA SER A 274 5.89 14.45 -4.24
C SER A 274 6.83 15.64 -4.12
N ASP A 275 8.06 15.41 -4.61
CA ASP A 275 9.13 16.40 -4.69
C ASP A 275 9.70 16.44 -6.11
N TYR A 276 9.00 17.09 -7.05
CA TYR A 276 9.46 17.35 -8.44
C TYR A 276 9.33 16.20 -9.46
N ASN A 277 8.46 15.22 -9.23
CA ASN A 277 8.01 14.33 -10.32
C ASN A 277 6.86 14.99 -11.12
N ILE A 278 6.26 14.27 -12.07
CA ILE A 278 5.13 14.77 -12.89
C ILE A 278 3.87 15.20 -12.10
N PHE A 279 3.79 14.96 -10.80
CA PHE A 279 2.70 15.38 -9.91
C PHE A 279 2.99 16.69 -9.15
N GLY A 280 4.13 17.35 -9.40
CA GLY A 280 4.46 18.64 -8.81
C GLY A 280 5.02 18.53 -7.39
N ASN A 281 4.90 19.60 -6.59
CA ASN A 281 5.43 19.66 -5.21
C ASN A 281 4.43 20.23 -4.19
N ASN A 282 3.13 20.23 -4.52
CA ASN A 282 2.08 20.85 -3.71
C ASN A 282 1.59 19.94 -2.56
N PHE A 283 2.10 18.72 -2.42
CA PHE A 283 1.78 17.80 -1.32
C PHE A 283 3.05 17.16 -0.78
N ARG A 284 3.55 17.78 0.29
CA ARG A 284 4.79 17.40 0.99
C ARG A 284 4.45 16.78 2.33
N ILE A 285 5.49 16.39 3.07
CA ILE A 285 5.35 15.77 4.38
C ILE A 285 4.55 16.61 5.39
N ASP A 286 4.51 17.93 5.25
CA ASP A 286 3.74 18.85 6.11
C ASP A 286 2.25 18.49 6.17
N LEU A 287 1.64 18.02 5.07
CA LEU A 287 0.25 17.57 5.07
C LEU A 287 0.03 16.49 6.13
N TYR A 288 0.85 15.44 6.09
CA TYR A 288 0.75 14.29 6.96
C TYR A 288 1.24 14.57 8.39
N VAL A 289 2.22 15.46 8.56
CA VAL A 289 2.60 15.94 9.90
C VAL A 289 1.41 16.62 10.58
N ASN A 290 0.62 17.41 9.86
CA ASN A 290 -0.60 17.99 10.43
C ASN A 290 -1.64 16.91 10.72
N VAL A 291 -1.83 15.91 9.84
CA VAL A 291 -2.76 14.78 10.09
C VAL A 291 -2.42 14.08 11.41
N CYS A 292 -1.14 13.72 11.61
CA CYS A 292 -0.70 13.07 12.84
C CYS A 292 -0.92 13.96 14.08
N LYS A 293 -0.66 15.26 13.98
CA LYS A 293 -0.86 16.21 15.07
C LYS A 293 -2.34 16.38 15.43
N ASP A 294 -3.21 16.46 14.44
CA ASP A 294 -4.63 16.72 14.64
C ASP A 294 -5.38 15.48 15.14
N LEU A 295 -4.94 14.27 14.75
CA LEU A 295 -5.56 13.02 15.19
C LEU A 295 -5.04 12.51 16.54
N PHE A 296 -3.77 12.75 16.86
CA PHE A 296 -3.08 12.10 17.98
C PHE A 296 -2.36 13.08 18.94
N GLY A 297 -2.23 14.35 18.57
CA GLY A 297 -1.73 15.41 19.44
C GLY A 297 -0.44 16.07 18.94
N LYS A 298 -0.16 17.27 19.46
CA LYS A 298 0.91 18.15 18.96
C LYS A 298 2.33 17.55 19.05
N GLN A 299 2.54 16.53 19.88
CA GLN A 299 3.80 15.82 20.04
C GLN A 299 4.20 14.98 18.81
N TYR A 300 3.24 14.61 17.95
CA TYR A 300 3.45 13.84 16.72
C TYR A 300 4.05 14.70 15.60
N THR A 301 5.19 15.30 15.90
CA THR A 301 5.98 16.10 14.96
C THR A 301 6.72 15.22 13.97
N GLU A 302 7.23 15.82 12.89
CA GLU A 302 8.10 15.10 11.95
C GLU A 302 9.32 14.48 12.65
N LYS A 303 9.90 15.18 13.64
CA LYS A 303 10.99 14.62 14.46
C LYS A 303 10.54 13.37 15.22
N PHE A 304 9.39 13.43 15.89
CA PHE A 304 8.85 12.26 16.61
C PHE A 304 8.68 11.06 15.67
N MET A 305 8.12 11.29 14.48
CA MET A 305 7.92 10.22 13.49
C MET A 305 9.26 9.64 13.03
N ASN A 306 10.24 10.48 12.70
CA ASN A 306 11.58 10.01 12.33
C ASN A 306 12.22 9.17 13.45
N ASP A 307 12.20 9.63 14.70
CA ASP A 307 12.73 8.86 15.85
C ASP A 307 12.02 7.50 15.98
N ALA A 308 10.70 7.47 15.75
CA ALA A 308 9.90 6.25 15.86
C ALA A 308 10.16 5.25 14.71
N ILE A 309 10.37 5.75 13.50
CA ILE A 309 10.70 4.95 12.31
C ILE A 309 12.13 4.43 12.35
N ASP A 310 13.08 5.23 12.87
CA ASP A 310 14.44 4.76 13.17
C ASP A 310 14.42 3.60 14.17
N ARG A 311 13.54 3.66 15.17
CA ARG A 311 13.29 2.53 16.09
C ARG A 311 12.79 1.30 15.34
N THR A 312 11.80 1.44 14.47
CA THR A 312 11.27 0.33 13.66
C THR A 312 12.35 -0.31 12.81
N ASN A 313 13.11 0.49 12.06
CA ASN A 313 14.20 0.02 11.21
C ASN A 313 15.31 -0.63 12.04
N THR A 314 15.59 -0.13 13.25
CA THR A 314 16.55 -0.76 14.18
C THR A 314 16.06 -2.11 14.67
N ILE A 315 14.78 -2.23 15.01
CA ILE A 315 14.19 -3.47 15.52
C ILE A 315 14.18 -4.56 14.45
N TYR A 316 13.81 -4.22 13.22
CA TYR A 316 13.59 -5.20 12.15
C TYR A 316 14.75 -5.32 11.15
N GLY A 317 15.64 -4.34 11.10
CA GLY A 317 16.81 -4.30 10.22
C GLY A 317 16.57 -3.69 8.84
N GLY A 318 15.36 -3.16 8.56
CA GLY A 318 15.02 -2.58 7.26
C GLY A 318 15.35 -3.53 6.09
N LEU A 319 16.12 -3.05 5.11
CA LEU A 319 16.58 -3.88 3.97
C LEU A 319 17.77 -4.80 4.30
N ASP A 320 18.34 -4.69 5.49
CA ASP A 320 19.45 -5.52 6.00
C ASP A 320 18.98 -6.58 7.01
N ILE A 321 17.67 -6.85 7.02
CA ILE A 321 17.02 -7.90 7.81
C ILE A 321 17.81 -9.23 7.77
N LYS A 322 18.04 -9.82 8.95
CA LYS A 322 18.73 -11.09 9.11
C LYS A 322 17.73 -12.21 9.31
N VAL A 323 17.50 -13.02 8.26
CA VAL A 323 16.52 -14.10 8.23
C VAL A 323 17.03 -15.26 7.38
N SER A 324 16.42 -16.43 7.57
CA SER A 324 16.53 -17.58 6.68
C SER A 324 15.14 -18.15 6.42
N ASN A 325 14.99 -18.87 5.31
CA ASN A 325 13.74 -19.43 4.81
C ASN A 325 12.67 -18.33 4.60
N VAL A 326 13.06 -17.19 4.04
CA VAL A 326 12.13 -16.13 3.65
C VAL A 326 12.32 -15.82 2.18
N VAL A 327 11.27 -15.97 1.38
CA VAL A 327 11.28 -15.47 0.01
C VAL A 327 10.63 -14.09 -0.03
N PHE A 328 11.37 -13.09 -0.52
CA PHE A 328 10.88 -11.74 -0.75
C PHE A 328 10.40 -11.60 -2.18
N VAL A 329 9.17 -11.15 -2.40
CA VAL A 329 8.57 -11.11 -3.73
C VAL A 329 8.04 -9.71 -4.00
N HIS A 330 8.41 -9.08 -5.11
CA HIS A 330 7.88 -7.78 -5.50
C HIS A 330 7.52 -7.73 -6.99
N GLY A 331 6.50 -6.96 -7.33
CA GLY A 331 6.24 -6.55 -8.71
C GLY A 331 7.12 -5.36 -9.11
N SER A 332 7.54 -5.29 -10.38
CA SER A 332 8.33 -4.13 -10.84
C SER A 332 7.50 -2.86 -11.03
N LEU A 333 6.18 -2.98 -11.17
CA LEU A 333 5.26 -1.83 -11.26
C LEU A 333 4.72 -1.41 -9.89
N ASP A 334 4.85 -2.26 -8.87
CA ASP A 334 4.44 -1.97 -7.49
C ASP A 334 5.21 -0.76 -6.92
N PRO A 335 4.55 0.37 -6.59
CA PRO A 335 5.22 1.53 -6.03
C PRO A 335 5.96 1.28 -4.70
N TRP A 336 5.65 0.19 -4.01
CA TRP A 336 6.28 -0.19 -2.73
C TRP A 336 7.60 -0.96 -2.88
N HIS A 337 7.94 -1.45 -4.08
CA HIS A 337 9.12 -2.31 -4.25
C HIS A 337 10.45 -1.65 -3.87
N LYS A 338 10.55 -0.31 -3.93
CA LYS A 338 11.77 0.41 -3.53
C LYS A 338 12.01 0.42 -2.01
N LEU A 339 11.00 0.06 -1.20
CA LEU A 339 11.13 -0.11 0.25
C LEU A 339 11.31 -1.59 0.66
N GLY A 340 11.43 -2.50 -0.30
CA GLY A 340 11.60 -3.94 -0.06
C GLY A 340 12.88 -4.51 -0.67
N ILE A 341 13.05 -5.83 -0.54
CA ILE A 341 14.19 -6.56 -1.10
C ILE A 341 13.79 -7.12 -2.46
N THR A 342 14.44 -6.62 -3.52
CA THR A 342 14.14 -6.98 -4.92
C THR A 342 15.24 -7.78 -5.61
N GLN A 343 16.35 -8.04 -4.91
CA GLN A 343 17.49 -8.80 -5.42
C GLN A 343 18.03 -9.72 -4.32
N THR A 344 18.32 -10.97 -4.69
CA THR A 344 18.89 -11.96 -3.77
C THR A 344 20.28 -11.51 -3.33
N ARG A 345 20.42 -11.25 -2.02
CA ARG A 345 21.70 -10.95 -1.36
C ARG A 345 22.19 -12.12 -0.51
N ASP A 346 21.26 -12.95 -0.05
CA ASP A 346 21.48 -14.15 0.74
C ASP A 346 20.68 -15.29 0.10
N LYS A 347 21.34 -16.43 -0.14
CA LYS A 347 20.70 -17.61 -0.74
C LYS A 347 19.65 -18.24 0.19
N ASP A 348 19.78 -18.03 1.50
CA ASP A 348 18.82 -18.53 2.49
C ASP A 348 17.61 -17.59 2.63
N ALA A 349 17.65 -16.41 2.00
CA ALA A 349 16.55 -15.45 1.94
C ALA A 349 16.42 -14.84 0.51
N PRO A 350 15.98 -15.65 -0.48
CA PRO A 350 15.95 -15.25 -1.89
C PRO A 350 14.94 -14.12 -2.16
N ALA A 351 15.15 -13.40 -3.27
CA ALA A 351 14.24 -12.38 -3.74
C ALA A 351 13.81 -12.61 -5.20
N ILE A 352 12.54 -12.37 -5.48
CA ILE A 352 11.91 -12.49 -6.79
C ILE A 352 11.34 -11.12 -7.18
N LEU A 353 11.87 -10.51 -8.25
CA LEU A 353 11.28 -9.32 -8.88
C LEU A 353 10.50 -9.72 -10.13
N ILE A 354 9.18 -9.67 -10.04
CA ILE A 354 8.25 -10.03 -11.10
C ILE A 354 8.08 -8.84 -12.04
N LYS A 355 8.71 -8.90 -13.21
CA LYS A 355 8.61 -7.82 -14.21
C LYS A 355 7.18 -7.68 -14.70
N GLY A 356 6.68 -6.45 -14.74
CA GLY A 356 5.34 -6.10 -15.21
C GLY A 356 4.21 -6.41 -14.20
N ALA A 357 4.51 -6.99 -13.03
CA ALA A 357 3.50 -7.22 -12.01
C ALA A 357 3.33 -6.00 -11.09
N ALA A 358 2.10 -5.81 -10.64
CA ALA A 358 1.71 -4.79 -9.67
C ALA A 358 1.77 -5.32 -8.22
N HIS A 359 1.14 -4.61 -7.29
CA HIS A 359 1.23 -4.90 -5.86
C HIS A 359 0.58 -6.24 -5.52
N CYS A 360 1.32 -7.10 -4.82
CA CYS A 360 0.86 -8.40 -4.35
C CYS A 360 0.30 -9.36 -5.43
N ALA A 361 0.52 -9.14 -6.73
CA ALA A 361 -0.10 -9.96 -7.79
C ALA A 361 0.12 -11.48 -7.61
N ASN A 362 1.24 -11.88 -7.00
CA ASN A 362 1.57 -13.27 -6.72
C ASN A 362 0.68 -13.93 -5.65
N VAL A 363 0.03 -13.16 -4.75
CA VAL A 363 -0.78 -13.72 -3.65
C VAL A 363 -2.18 -14.14 -4.09
N TYR A 364 -2.69 -13.52 -5.15
CA TYR A 364 -4.02 -13.77 -5.69
C TYR A 364 -4.07 -15.07 -6.52
N ASN A 365 -5.28 -15.44 -6.94
CA ASN A 365 -5.49 -16.63 -7.76
C ASN A 365 -4.72 -16.52 -9.09
N SER A 366 -4.26 -17.67 -9.58
CA SER A 366 -3.76 -17.75 -10.94
C SER A 366 -4.88 -17.55 -11.95
N MET A 367 -4.62 -16.73 -12.96
CA MET A 367 -5.52 -16.52 -14.08
C MET A 367 -4.85 -16.99 -15.38
N ARG A 368 -5.67 -17.35 -16.38
CA ARG A 368 -5.15 -17.76 -17.68
C ARG A 368 -4.32 -16.65 -18.36
N ILE A 369 -4.67 -15.40 -18.06
CA ILE A 369 -4.05 -14.20 -18.62
C ILE A 369 -2.76 -13.77 -17.91
N ASP A 370 -2.35 -14.47 -16.84
CA ASP A 370 -1.12 -14.13 -16.11
C ASP A 370 0.09 -14.06 -17.04
N SER A 371 0.98 -13.10 -16.77
CA SER A 371 2.25 -13.02 -17.50
C SER A 371 3.10 -14.28 -17.27
N PRO A 372 3.97 -14.66 -18.23
CA PRO A 372 4.96 -15.72 -18.02
C PRO A 372 5.78 -15.52 -16.74
N GLU A 373 6.16 -14.28 -16.44
CA GLU A 373 6.93 -13.90 -15.25
C GLU A 373 6.17 -14.16 -13.95
N LEU A 374 4.88 -13.80 -13.89
CA LEU A 374 4.04 -14.05 -12.72
C LEU A 374 3.84 -15.55 -12.49
N ARG A 375 3.61 -16.31 -13.57
CA ARG A 375 3.51 -17.78 -13.48
C ARG A 375 4.81 -18.41 -12.99
N ALA A 376 5.95 -18.00 -13.54
CA ALA A 376 7.26 -18.50 -13.13
C ALA A 376 7.54 -18.20 -11.65
N ALA A 377 7.25 -16.97 -11.20
CA ALA A 377 7.40 -16.59 -9.79
C ALA A 377 6.56 -17.45 -8.84
N ARG A 378 5.31 -17.77 -9.20
CA ARG A 378 4.47 -18.65 -8.36
C ARG A 378 5.02 -20.08 -8.26
N VAL A 379 5.64 -20.59 -9.32
CA VAL A 379 6.32 -21.90 -9.29
C VAL A 379 7.56 -21.81 -8.41
N GLU A 380 8.38 -20.78 -8.57
CA GLU A 380 9.60 -20.59 -7.78
C GLU A 380 9.30 -20.46 -6.26
N ILE A 381 8.26 -19.70 -5.88
CA ILE A 381 7.79 -19.61 -4.49
C ILE A 381 7.40 -20.99 -3.96
N ARG A 382 6.63 -21.76 -4.74
CA ARG A 382 6.21 -23.12 -4.39
C ARG A 382 7.43 -24.03 -4.18
N ASP A 383 8.43 -23.93 -5.05
CA ASP A 383 9.64 -24.75 -4.97
C ASP A 383 10.48 -24.41 -3.73
N TYR A 384 10.61 -23.14 -3.36
CA TYR A 384 11.25 -22.77 -2.08
C TYR A 384 10.52 -23.37 -0.88
N ILE A 385 9.18 -23.31 -0.86
CA ILE A 385 8.38 -23.91 0.22
C ILE A 385 8.59 -25.43 0.26
N ALA A 386 8.57 -26.12 -0.89
CA ALA A 386 8.80 -27.56 -0.97
C ALA A 386 10.18 -27.95 -0.39
N VAL A 387 11.23 -27.21 -0.76
CA VAL A 387 12.59 -27.39 -0.21
C VAL A 387 12.60 -27.23 1.31
N TRP A 388 11.97 -26.18 1.86
CA TRP A 388 11.91 -25.99 3.31
C TRP A 388 11.14 -27.11 4.02
N LEU A 389 10.09 -27.61 3.39
CA LEU A 389 9.27 -28.70 3.92
C LEU A 389 9.91 -30.09 3.75
N ASN A 390 10.96 -30.22 2.93
CA ASN A 390 11.57 -31.49 2.50
C ASN A 390 10.60 -32.36 1.67
N LEU A 391 9.88 -31.75 0.72
CA LEU A 391 8.89 -32.40 -0.14
C LEU A 391 9.34 -32.49 -1.60
#